data_AF-A0A934HH37-F1
#
_entry.id   AF-A0A934HH37-F1
#
_cell.length_a   1.000
_cell.length_b   1.000
_cell.length_c   1.000
_cell.angle_alpha   90.00
_cell.angle_beta   90.00
_cell.angle_gamma   90.00
#
_symmetry.space_group_name_H-M   'P 1'
#
loop_
_entity.id
_entity.type
_entity.pdbx_description
1 polymer ?
#
loop_
_entity_poly.entity_id
_entity_poly.type
_entity_poly.pdbx_seq_one_letter_code
_entity_poly.pdbx_strand_id
1 'polypeptide(L)'
;MKLNFRMKIIVFLLSICFSLLGIEIGLRLVDPWGMNYFWDVADIWNQAEAHPNRIAALPPGRYRLRGWTVNQLDNFTRRVPASQGGECEIVFVGDSMTWGHGVDDDETWVNLVAAQLRGTTVINAGFDQYNSDNVLRALADFPDADLFVYLVIDNDAEPTVVVTHQPTASMLKMYLVYGAYYLTTGDTGTIEEENRQEEKGRFESDIAQLAADGRVVFFGFDEPLARSLIPDYPITLLPSMTHPLSLVDRHPDPEGHKDFAASILPDLQTAVAEHCP
;
A
#
# COMPACT_ATOMS: atom_id res chain seq x y z
N MET A 1 37.97 14.27 -46.14
CA MET A 1 37.31 13.06 -46.70
C MET A 1 35.80 13.22 -46.54
N LYS A 2 35.00 13.23 -47.62
CA LYS A 2 33.53 13.36 -47.51
C LYS A 2 32.92 11.99 -47.21
N LEU A 3 32.10 11.89 -46.15
CA LEU A 3 31.30 10.69 -45.89
C LEU A 3 30.33 10.44 -47.06
N ASN A 4 30.29 9.21 -47.57
CA ASN A 4 29.27 8.81 -48.54
C ASN A 4 27.88 8.77 -47.88
N PHE A 5 26.82 8.86 -48.69
CA PHE A 5 25.44 8.94 -48.20
C PHE A 5 25.05 7.80 -47.26
N ARG A 6 25.48 6.56 -47.56
CA ARG A 6 25.23 5.38 -46.71
C ARG A 6 25.85 5.53 -45.32
N MET A 7 27.08 6.03 -45.25
CA MET A 7 27.78 6.23 -43.98
C MET A 7 27.14 7.35 -43.14
N LYS A 8 26.56 8.38 -43.78
CA LYS A 8 25.76 9.40 -43.08
C LYS A 8 24.50 8.81 -42.45
N ILE A 9 23.78 7.94 -43.16
CA ILE A 9 22.60 7.24 -42.62
C ILE A 9 22.98 6.38 -41.42
N ILE A 10 24.07 5.60 -41.53
CA ILE A 10 24.53 4.74 -40.43
C ILE A 10 24.85 5.59 -39.19
N VAL A 11 25.61 6.67 -39.34
CA VAL A 11 25.94 7.57 -38.22
C VAL A 11 24.67 8.16 -37.60
N PHE A 12 23.72 8.61 -38.42
CA PHE A 12 22.45 9.15 -37.93
C PHE A 12 21.64 8.12 -37.13
N LEU A 13 21.50 6.90 -37.64
CA LEU A 13 20.80 5.82 -36.93
C LEU A 13 21.52 5.44 -35.64
N LEU A 14 22.85 5.35 -35.66
CA LEU A 14 23.64 5.08 -34.44
C LEU A 14 23.44 6.19 -33.40
N SER A 15 23.44 7.46 -33.81
CA SER A 15 23.16 8.58 -32.90
C SER A 15 21.78 8.45 -32.25
N ILE A 16 20.74 8.13 -33.04
CA ILE A 16 19.40 7.87 -32.48
C ILE A 16 19.44 6.71 -31.49
N CYS A 17 20.05 5.58 -31.87
CA CYS A 17 20.14 4.42 -30.99
C CYS A 17 20.86 4.73 -29.67
N PHE A 18 21.99 5.46 -29.72
CA PHE A 18 22.72 5.85 -28.50
C PHE A 18 21.95 6.86 -27.65
N SER A 19 21.22 7.79 -28.27
CA SER A 19 20.36 8.72 -27.54
C SER A 19 19.21 7.98 -26.84
N LEU A 20 18.53 7.07 -27.54
CA LEU A 20 17.46 6.26 -26.96
C LEU A 20 18.00 5.35 -25.85
N LEU A 21 19.17 4.73 -26.05
CA LEU A 21 19.84 3.95 -25.02
C LEU A 21 20.18 4.80 -23.79
N GLY A 22 20.69 6.02 -23.99
CA GLY A 22 20.99 6.96 -22.91
C GLY A 22 19.74 7.36 -22.13
N ILE A 23 18.63 7.64 -22.82
CA ILE A 23 17.33 7.94 -22.20
C ILE A 23 16.83 6.74 -21.40
N GLU A 24 16.85 5.54 -21.98
CA GLU A 24 16.43 4.31 -21.31
C GLU A 24 17.24 4.05 -20.04
N ILE A 25 18.57 4.19 -20.10
CA ILE A 25 19.43 4.05 -18.93
C ILE A 25 19.08 5.11 -17.89
N GLY A 26 18.90 6.37 -18.29
CA GLY A 26 18.51 7.45 -17.40
C GLY A 26 17.17 7.19 -16.70
N LEU A 27 16.16 6.75 -17.45
CA LEU A 27 14.84 6.40 -16.92
C LEU A 27 14.91 5.20 -15.97
N ARG A 28 15.71 4.17 -16.26
CA ARG A 28 15.86 3.03 -15.35
C ARG A 28 16.60 3.36 -14.06
N LEU A 29 17.55 4.29 -14.11
CA LEU A 29 18.35 4.66 -12.94
C LEU A 29 17.64 5.64 -12.01
N VAL A 30 16.87 6.58 -12.56
CA VAL A 30 16.15 7.58 -11.77
C VAL A 30 14.73 7.12 -11.44
N ASP A 31 14.13 6.33 -12.33
CA ASP A 31 12.75 5.86 -12.28
C ASP A 31 11.73 6.92 -11.82
N PRO A 32 11.67 8.09 -12.49
CA PRO A 32 10.83 9.21 -12.05
C PRO A 32 9.33 8.88 -12.05
N TRP A 33 8.94 7.79 -12.72
CA TRP A 33 7.57 7.29 -12.83
C TRP A 33 7.34 6.03 -11.98
N GLY A 34 8.30 5.61 -11.16
CA GLY A 34 8.14 4.45 -10.29
C GLY A 34 7.84 3.14 -11.02
N MET A 35 8.27 2.99 -12.27
CA MET A 35 7.99 1.81 -13.08
C MET A 35 8.53 0.53 -12.45
N ASN A 36 9.67 0.58 -11.77
CA ASN A 36 10.24 -0.58 -11.08
C ASN A 36 9.30 -1.10 -9.98
N TYR A 37 8.63 -0.20 -9.25
CA TYR A 37 7.69 -0.56 -8.21
C TYR A 37 6.48 -1.33 -8.77
N PHE A 38 5.99 -0.96 -9.95
CA PHE A 38 4.89 -1.68 -10.60
C PHE A 38 5.24 -3.11 -11.00
N TRP A 39 6.49 -3.36 -11.39
CA TRP A 39 6.95 -4.74 -11.60
C TRP A 39 7.01 -5.50 -10.28
N ASP A 40 7.41 -4.84 -9.20
CA ASP A 40 7.45 -5.44 -7.86
C ASP A 40 6.03 -5.81 -7.38
N VAL A 41 5.02 -4.95 -7.58
CA VAL A 41 3.59 -5.26 -7.32
C VAL A 41 3.16 -6.50 -8.10
N ALA A 42 3.46 -6.56 -9.40
CA ALA A 42 3.12 -7.71 -10.24
C ALA A 42 3.81 -8.98 -9.73
N ASP A 43 5.08 -8.90 -9.34
CA ASP A 43 5.84 -10.02 -8.79
C ASP A 43 5.25 -10.50 -7.45
N ILE A 44 4.78 -9.59 -6.58
CA ILE A 44 4.08 -9.90 -5.33
C ILE A 44 2.76 -10.62 -5.62
N TRP A 45 1.91 -10.08 -6.50
CA TRP A 45 0.61 -10.67 -6.82
C TRP A 45 0.70 -11.99 -7.58
N ASN A 46 1.76 -12.20 -8.37
CA ASN A 46 2.04 -13.51 -8.98
C ASN A 46 2.45 -14.58 -7.97
N GLN A 47 2.85 -14.17 -6.76
CA GLN A 47 3.21 -15.07 -5.66
C GLN A 47 2.14 -15.12 -4.58
N ALA A 48 1.14 -14.23 -4.61
CA ALA A 48 0.05 -14.21 -3.65
C ALA A 48 -0.84 -15.46 -3.80
N GLU A 49 -1.27 -15.99 -2.66
CA GLU A 49 -2.12 -17.18 -2.58
C GLU A 49 -3.46 -16.81 -1.93
N ALA A 50 -4.49 -17.59 -2.24
CA ALA A 50 -5.76 -17.44 -1.55
C ALA A 50 -5.59 -17.80 -0.06
N HIS A 51 -6.08 -16.96 0.84
CA HIS A 51 -5.97 -17.19 2.28
C HIS A 51 -7.39 -17.33 2.92
N PRO A 52 -7.59 -18.22 3.91
CA PRO A 52 -8.95 -18.57 4.38
C PRO A 52 -9.73 -17.38 4.94
N ASN A 53 -9.05 -16.52 5.70
CA ASN A 53 -9.64 -15.34 6.35
C ASN A 53 -9.20 -14.02 5.70
N ARG A 54 -8.38 -14.09 4.65
CA ARG A 54 -7.88 -12.91 3.93
C ARG A 54 -7.86 -13.30 2.47
N ILE A 55 -8.66 -12.66 1.61
CA ILE A 55 -8.89 -13.18 0.25
C ILE A 55 -7.59 -13.54 -0.49
N ALA A 56 -6.55 -12.73 -0.30
CA ALA A 56 -5.19 -13.01 -0.73
C ALA A 56 -4.20 -12.80 0.43
N ALA A 57 -3.08 -13.51 0.45
CA ALA A 57 -1.92 -13.16 1.25
C ALA A 57 -0.63 -13.58 0.54
N LEU A 58 0.48 -12.90 0.83
CA LEU A 58 1.80 -13.34 0.37
C LEU A 58 2.32 -14.45 1.30
N PRO A 59 2.64 -15.66 0.79
CA PRO A 59 3.07 -16.78 1.61
C PRO A 59 4.37 -16.47 2.37
N PRO A 60 4.70 -17.25 3.43
CA PRO A 60 5.91 -17.06 4.20
C PRO A 60 7.16 -17.13 3.32
N GLY A 61 8.08 -16.17 3.52
CA GLY A 61 9.28 -16.10 2.69
C GLY A 61 9.97 -14.75 2.71
N ARG A 62 11.16 -14.72 2.12
CA ARG A 62 11.92 -13.49 1.88
C ARG A 62 11.86 -13.14 0.41
N TYR A 63 11.28 -11.99 0.11
CA TYR A 63 11.08 -11.50 -1.24
C TYR A 63 12.03 -10.33 -1.48
N ARG A 64 12.93 -10.50 -2.47
CA ARG A 64 13.86 -9.45 -2.88
C ARG A 64 13.33 -8.79 -4.14
N LEU A 65 12.89 -7.55 -3.98
CA LEU A 65 12.29 -6.72 -5.01
C LEU A 65 13.34 -5.75 -5.58
N ARG A 66 12.99 -4.92 -6.55
CA ARG A 66 13.99 -4.13 -7.32
C ARG A 66 14.64 -3.01 -6.49
N GLY A 67 14.00 -2.56 -5.43
CA GLY A 67 14.51 -1.51 -4.53
C GLY A 67 14.51 -1.87 -3.04
N TRP A 68 13.85 -2.95 -2.64
CA TRP A 68 13.53 -3.23 -1.24
C TRP A 68 13.34 -4.74 -1.01
N THR A 69 13.21 -5.13 0.25
CA THR A 69 13.02 -6.50 0.70
C THR A 69 11.85 -6.54 1.68
N VAL A 70 10.99 -7.53 1.50
CA VAL A 70 9.93 -7.87 2.46
C VAL A 70 10.13 -9.28 2.99
N ASN A 71 9.98 -9.45 4.29
CA ASN A 71 9.95 -10.77 4.93
C ASN A 71 8.55 -11.06 5.46
N GLN A 72 7.87 -12.04 4.85
CA GLN A 72 6.62 -12.60 5.37
C GLN A 72 6.91 -13.72 6.35
N LEU A 73 6.25 -13.65 7.50
CA LEU A 73 6.32 -14.63 8.57
C LEU A 73 5.36 -15.80 8.31
N ASP A 74 5.48 -16.86 9.13
CA ASP A 74 4.69 -18.10 9.00
C ASP A 74 3.18 -17.91 9.17
N ASN A 75 2.75 -16.82 9.82
CA ASN A 75 1.34 -16.41 9.94
C ASN A 75 0.89 -15.45 8.81
N PHE A 76 1.66 -15.38 7.72
CA PHE A 76 1.40 -14.52 6.56
C PHE A 76 1.31 -13.03 6.92
N THR A 77 2.00 -12.59 7.98
CA THR A 77 2.13 -11.17 8.32
C THR A 77 3.50 -10.67 7.92
N ARG A 78 3.61 -9.37 7.69
CA ARG A 78 4.89 -8.73 7.43
C ARG A 78 5.68 -8.64 8.72
N ARG A 79 6.97 -8.96 8.62
CA ARG A 79 7.91 -8.83 9.73
C ARG A 79 7.96 -7.38 10.22
N VAL A 80 7.87 -7.20 11.54
CA VAL A 80 8.05 -5.92 12.23
C VAL A 80 9.29 -6.02 13.14
N PRO A 81 10.50 -5.69 12.64
CA PRO A 81 11.76 -5.92 13.37
C PRO A 81 11.84 -5.28 14.76
N ALA A 82 11.19 -4.14 14.96
CA ALA A 82 11.20 -3.38 16.21
C ALA A 82 10.13 -3.82 17.22
N SER A 83 9.26 -4.77 16.86
CA SER A 83 8.33 -5.41 17.79
C SER A 83 9.11 -6.10 18.91
N GLN A 84 8.80 -5.77 20.17
CA GLN A 84 9.63 -6.15 21.32
C GLN A 84 9.15 -7.43 22.01
N GLY A 85 7.96 -7.91 21.66
CA GLY A 85 7.27 -8.98 22.39
C GLY A 85 6.73 -8.45 23.71
N GLY A 86 5.41 -8.51 23.87
CA GLY A 86 4.69 -8.02 25.03
C GLY A 86 3.35 -8.71 25.19
N GLU A 87 2.70 -8.47 26.33
CA GLU A 87 1.38 -9.05 26.61
C GLU A 87 0.29 -8.39 25.77
N CYS A 88 0.41 -7.10 25.45
CA CYS A 88 -0.54 -6.43 24.57
C CYS A 88 -0.22 -6.66 23.10
N GLU A 89 -1.16 -7.26 22.36
CA GLU A 89 -1.05 -7.51 20.92
C GLU A 89 -1.78 -6.42 20.11
N ILE A 90 -1.02 -5.72 19.28
CA ILE A 90 -1.51 -4.64 18.41
C ILE A 90 -1.35 -5.07 16.96
N VAL A 91 -2.47 -5.14 16.24
CA VAL A 91 -2.50 -5.60 14.85
C VAL A 91 -2.84 -4.44 13.93
N PHE A 92 -1.92 -4.14 13.02
CA PHE A 92 -2.12 -3.19 11.95
C PHE A 92 -2.73 -3.92 10.76
N VAL A 93 -3.93 -3.50 10.36
CA VAL A 93 -4.68 -4.05 9.22
C VAL A 93 -4.94 -2.94 8.21
N GLY A 94 -4.94 -3.30 6.93
CA GLY A 94 -5.16 -2.36 5.85
C GLY A 94 -4.47 -2.81 4.58
N ASP A 95 -4.32 -1.86 3.68
CA ASP A 95 -3.89 -2.07 2.33
C ASP A 95 -2.35 -1.99 2.15
N SER A 96 -1.91 -1.62 0.95
CA SER A 96 -0.51 -1.37 0.58
C SER A 96 0.17 -0.28 1.42
N MET A 97 -0.57 0.72 1.90
CA MET A 97 -0.04 1.78 2.79
C MET A 97 0.29 1.23 4.16
N THR A 98 -0.56 0.36 4.71
CA THR A 98 -0.32 -0.32 6.00
C THR A 98 0.76 -1.39 5.86
N TRP A 99 0.72 -2.17 4.79
CA TRP A 99 1.73 -3.17 4.50
C TRP A 99 3.13 -2.57 4.35
N GLY A 100 3.23 -1.32 3.88
CA GLY A 100 4.49 -0.60 3.69
C GLY A 100 5.10 -0.87 2.32
N HIS A 101 4.28 -0.80 1.28
CA HIS A 101 4.71 -1.00 -0.10
C HIS A 101 5.91 -0.11 -0.45
N GLY A 102 6.97 -0.71 -1.01
CA GLY A 102 8.10 0.03 -1.58
C GLY A 102 9.27 0.31 -0.64
N VAL A 103 9.21 -0.07 0.64
CA VAL A 103 10.29 0.16 1.61
C VAL A 103 10.68 -1.11 2.36
N ASP A 104 11.89 -1.16 2.93
CA ASP A 104 12.35 -2.32 3.72
C ASP A 104 11.54 -2.47 5.04
N ASP A 105 11.55 -3.68 5.64
CA ASP A 105 10.75 -3.96 6.85
C ASP A 105 11.00 -2.98 8.01
N ASP A 106 12.24 -2.54 8.19
CA ASP A 106 12.64 -1.61 9.24
C ASP A 106 12.30 -0.15 8.94
N GLU A 107 11.93 0.16 7.70
CA GLU A 107 11.53 1.49 7.24
C GLU A 107 10.01 1.69 7.26
N THR A 108 9.22 0.61 7.35
CA THR A 108 7.76 0.71 7.40
C THR A 108 7.30 1.55 8.60
N TRP A 109 6.25 2.37 8.39
CA TRP A 109 5.71 3.21 9.46
C TRP A 109 5.22 2.36 10.65
N VAL A 110 4.70 1.16 10.39
CA VAL A 110 4.32 0.18 11.43
C VAL A 110 5.53 -0.23 12.28
N ASN A 111 6.68 -0.48 11.66
CA ASN A 111 7.91 -0.75 12.40
C ASN A 111 8.40 0.48 13.18
N LEU A 112 8.32 1.67 12.60
CA LEU A 112 8.75 2.91 13.24
C LEU A 112 7.90 3.24 14.47
N VAL A 113 6.59 3.00 14.44
CA VAL A 113 5.74 3.13 15.64
C VAL A 113 6.00 2.01 16.64
N ALA A 114 6.22 0.76 16.20
CA ALA A 114 6.54 -0.36 17.09
C ALA A 114 7.80 -0.08 17.94
N ALA A 115 8.80 0.59 17.37
CA ALA A 115 10.00 1.01 18.10
C ALA A 115 9.71 1.95 19.30
N GLN A 116 8.55 2.62 19.29
CA GLN A 116 8.11 3.56 20.33
C GLN A 116 7.07 2.97 21.30
N LEU A 117 6.51 1.79 21.00
CA LEU A 117 5.49 1.12 21.80
C LEU A 117 6.10 0.00 22.65
N ARG A 118 6.69 0.37 23.79
CA ARG A 118 7.35 -0.59 24.69
C ARG A 118 6.34 -1.57 25.29
N GLY A 119 6.77 -2.82 25.43
CA GLY A 119 5.95 -3.86 26.08
C GLY A 119 4.75 -4.32 25.25
N THR A 120 4.80 -4.10 23.93
CA THR A 120 3.75 -4.52 22.99
C THR A 120 4.30 -5.53 21.97
N THR A 121 3.43 -6.43 21.52
CA THR A 121 3.63 -7.25 20.33
C THR A 121 2.93 -6.56 19.18
N VAL A 122 3.71 -6.01 18.25
CA VAL A 122 3.17 -5.38 17.04
C VAL A 122 3.20 -6.34 15.86
N ILE A 123 2.08 -6.44 15.16
CA ILE A 123 1.85 -7.28 13.98
C ILE A 123 1.44 -6.39 12.81
N ASN A 124 2.09 -6.54 11.65
CA ASN A 124 1.65 -5.91 10.40
C ASN A 124 0.93 -6.95 9.54
N ALA A 125 -0.40 -6.98 9.63
CA ALA A 125 -1.28 -7.86 8.87
C ALA A 125 -1.86 -7.19 7.62
N GLY A 126 -1.36 -6.00 7.24
CA GLY A 126 -1.75 -5.35 5.99
C GLY A 126 -1.25 -6.12 4.77
N PHE A 127 -1.88 -5.88 3.62
CA PHE A 127 -1.43 -6.42 2.35
C PHE A 127 -1.91 -5.56 1.18
N ASP A 128 -1.19 -5.61 0.07
CA ASP A 128 -1.49 -4.85 -1.14
C ASP A 128 -2.96 -5.03 -1.58
N GLN A 129 -3.63 -3.93 -1.93
CA GLN A 129 -5.04 -3.85 -2.37
C GLN A 129 -6.09 -4.49 -1.43
N TYR A 130 -5.81 -4.65 -0.14
CA TYR A 130 -6.90 -4.93 0.79
C TYR A 130 -7.88 -3.75 0.82
N ASN A 131 -9.17 -4.08 0.74
CA ASN A 131 -10.24 -3.14 1.02
C ASN A 131 -10.88 -3.43 2.38
N SER A 132 -11.98 -2.75 2.69
CA SER A 132 -12.72 -2.94 3.95
C SER A 132 -13.23 -4.38 4.20
N ASP A 133 -13.62 -5.15 3.17
CA ASP A 133 -14.03 -6.57 3.32
C ASP A 133 -12.81 -7.43 3.68
N ASN A 134 -11.67 -7.20 3.02
CA ASN A 134 -10.41 -7.86 3.39
C ASN A 134 -10.02 -7.57 4.84
N VAL A 135 -10.12 -6.32 5.26
CA VAL A 135 -9.77 -5.88 6.61
C VAL A 135 -10.71 -6.51 7.64
N LEU A 136 -12.02 -6.46 7.42
CA LEU A 136 -13.00 -7.08 8.31
C LEU A 136 -12.75 -8.57 8.52
N ARG A 137 -12.41 -9.31 7.45
CA ARG A 137 -12.08 -10.73 7.58
C ARG A 137 -10.75 -10.97 8.27
N ALA A 138 -9.77 -10.08 8.09
CA ALA A 138 -8.45 -10.20 8.72
C ALA A 138 -8.53 -10.17 10.26
N LEU A 139 -9.53 -9.54 10.86
CA LEU A 139 -9.74 -9.58 12.32
C LEU A 139 -9.88 -11.03 12.84
N ALA A 140 -10.44 -11.94 12.03
CA ALA A 140 -10.64 -13.33 12.42
C ALA A 140 -9.32 -14.13 12.55
N ASP A 141 -8.22 -13.64 11.96
CA ASP A 141 -6.89 -14.23 12.13
C ASP A 141 -6.26 -13.90 13.50
N PHE A 142 -6.76 -12.86 14.16
CA PHE A 142 -6.21 -12.34 15.42
C PHE A 142 -7.31 -12.18 16.48
N PRO A 143 -8.00 -13.27 16.88
CA PRO A 143 -9.13 -13.17 17.81
C PRO A 143 -8.73 -12.61 19.17
N ASP A 144 -7.47 -12.82 19.58
CA ASP A 144 -6.93 -12.43 20.88
C ASP A 144 -6.22 -11.06 20.86
N ALA A 145 -6.21 -10.35 19.72
CA ALA A 145 -5.63 -9.01 19.65
C ALA A 145 -6.38 -8.04 20.59
N ASP A 146 -5.63 -7.18 21.26
CA ASP A 146 -6.15 -6.17 22.18
C ASP A 146 -6.55 -4.89 21.43
N LEU A 147 -5.84 -4.58 20.34
CA LEU A 147 -6.03 -3.37 19.54
C LEU A 147 -5.81 -3.66 18.05
N PHE A 148 -6.74 -3.23 17.22
CA PHE A 148 -6.59 -3.15 15.77
C PHE A 148 -6.42 -1.70 15.34
N VAL A 149 -5.39 -1.45 14.53
CA VAL A 149 -5.17 -0.15 13.90
C VAL A 149 -5.50 -0.28 12.42
N TYR A 150 -6.49 0.47 11.96
CA TYR A 150 -6.92 0.47 10.58
C TYR A 150 -6.75 1.85 9.94
N LEU A 151 -6.00 1.90 8.84
CA LEU A 151 -5.90 3.07 7.97
C LEU A 151 -6.93 2.96 6.83
N VAL A 152 -7.94 3.82 6.86
CA VAL A 152 -8.96 3.96 5.82
C VAL A 152 -8.44 4.90 4.73
N ILE A 153 -8.42 4.43 3.48
CA ILE A 153 -8.11 5.20 2.29
C ILE A 153 -9.11 4.90 1.16
N ASP A 154 -8.99 5.64 0.05
CA ASP A 154 -9.96 5.59 -1.05
C ASP A 154 -10.20 4.18 -1.66
N ASN A 155 -9.19 3.29 -1.65
CA ASN A 155 -9.35 1.93 -2.19
C ASN A 155 -10.24 1.01 -1.33
N ASP A 156 -10.53 1.38 -0.08
CA ASP A 156 -11.35 0.56 0.81
C ASP A 156 -12.81 0.45 0.34
N ALA A 157 -13.25 1.42 -0.45
CA ALA A 157 -14.54 1.45 -1.11
C ALA A 157 -14.55 0.77 -2.50
N GLU A 158 -13.41 0.26 -2.98
CA GLU A 158 -13.32 -0.47 -4.24
C GLU A 158 -13.79 -1.93 -4.11
N PRO A 159 -14.18 -2.59 -5.21
CA PRO A 159 -14.53 -4.01 -5.20
C PRO A 159 -13.45 -4.91 -4.62
N THR A 160 -13.91 -5.96 -3.95
CA THR A 160 -13.04 -6.99 -3.40
C THR A 160 -12.18 -7.63 -4.48
N VAL A 161 -10.85 -7.51 -4.34
CA VAL A 161 -9.89 -8.07 -5.28
C VAL A 161 -9.81 -9.58 -5.08
N VAL A 162 -10.20 -10.33 -6.12
CA VAL A 162 -10.05 -11.79 -6.14
C VAL A 162 -8.64 -12.15 -6.58
N VAL A 163 -8.04 -13.17 -5.97
CA VAL A 163 -6.71 -13.67 -6.37
C VAL A 163 -6.77 -14.15 -7.81
N THR A 164 -6.31 -13.30 -8.73
CA THR A 164 -6.06 -13.65 -10.11
C THR A 164 -4.60 -13.41 -10.38
N HIS A 165 -3.92 -14.36 -11.04
CA HIS A 165 -2.56 -14.10 -11.52
C HIS A 165 -2.63 -12.89 -12.45
N GLN A 166 -2.00 -11.79 -12.04
CA GLN A 166 -1.96 -10.56 -12.82
C GLN A 166 -0.78 -10.65 -13.79
N PRO A 167 -0.99 -10.97 -15.08
CA PRO A 167 0.11 -10.88 -16.03
C PRO A 167 0.59 -9.44 -16.05
N THR A 168 1.89 -9.21 -16.16
CA THR A 168 2.44 -7.85 -16.06
C THR A 168 1.85 -6.87 -17.07
N ALA A 169 1.31 -7.37 -18.19
CA ALA A 169 0.58 -6.56 -19.17
C ALA A 169 -0.73 -5.96 -18.61
N SER A 170 -1.43 -6.66 -17.71
CA SER A 170 -2.64 -6.16 -17.03
C SER A 170 -2.31 -5.03 -16.07
N MET A 171 -1.22 -5.18 -15.31
CA MET A 171 -0.71 -4.13 -14.43
C MET A 171 -0.31 -2.90 -15.26
N LEU A 172 0.44 -3.08 -16.36
CA LEU A 172 0.77 -1.98 -17.27
C LEU A 172 -0.48 -1.26 -17.81
N LYS A 173 -1.56 -1.99 -18.15
CA LYS A 173 -2.82 -1.38 -18.57
C LYS A 173 -3.44 -0.56 -17.43
N MET A 174 -3.51 -1.10 -16.22
CA MET A 174 -4.01 -0.41 -15.02
C MET A 174 -3.24 0.90 -14.82
N TYR A 175 -1.91 0.87 -14.96
CA TYR A 175 -1.06 2.05 -14.79
C TYR A 175 -1.11 3.05 -15.94
N LEU A 176 -1.34 2.62 -17.19
CA LEU A 176 -1.66 3.56 -18.27
C LEU A 176 -2.98 4.29 -17.99
N VAL A 177 -3.96 3.61 -17.38
CA VAL A 177 -5.24 4.21 -16.97
C VAL A 177 -5.05 5.16 -15.78
N TYR A 178 -4.36 4.76 -14.70
CA TYR A 178 -4.07 5.64 -13.56
C TYR A 178 -3.17 6.81 -13.97
N GLY A 179 -2.12 6.56 -14.75
CA GLY A 179 -1.26 7.61 -15.28
C GLY A 179 -2.02 8.60 -16.17
N ALA A 180 -2.92 8.11 -17.03
CA ALA A 180 -3.81 8.98 -17.79
C ALA A 180 -4.74 9.78 -16.86
N TYR A 181 -5.38 9.13 -15.88
CA TYR A 181 -6.26 9.78 -14.90
C TYR A 181 -5.57 10.96 -14.18
N TYR A 182 -4.34 10.74 -13.71
CA TYR A 182 -3.53 11.78 -13.06
C TYR A 182 -3.14 12.91 -14.01
N LEU A 183 -2.90 12.60 -15.29
CA LEU A 183 -2.59 13.61 -16.31
C LEU A 183 -3.83 14.35 -16.83
N THR A 184 -5.02 13.78 -16.71
CA THR A 184 -6.27 14.31 -17.30
C THR A 184 -7.30 14.81 -16.27
N THR A 185 -6.89 15.05 -15.02
CA THR A 185 -7.69 15.77 -14.00
C THR A 185 -8.95 15.09 -13.46
N GLY A 186 -8.97 13.75 -13.37
CA GLY A 186 -9.89 13.11 -12.41
C GLY A 186 -11.19 12.52 -12.93
N ASP A 187 -11.31 12.18 -14.21
CA ASP A 187 -12.51 11.50 -14.73
C ASP A 187 -12.13 10.26 -15.56
N THR A 188 -11.95 9.12 -14.89
CA THR A 188 -12.06 7.81 -15.53
C THR A 188 -13.54 7.46 -15.69
N GLY A 189 -14.26 8.28 -16.45
CA GLY A 189 -15.58 7.89 -16.93
C GLY A 189 -15.47 6.48 -17.53
N THR A 190 -16.43 5.61 -17.17
CA THR A 190 -16.77 4.28 -17.75
C THR A 190 -16.54 3.00 -16.94
N ILE A 191 -16.26 3.02 -15.63
CA ILE A 191 -16.53 1.85 -14.78
C ILE A 191 -17.73 2.16 -13.86
N GLU A 192 -18.90 1.83 -14.44
CA GLU A 192 -20.25 1.58 -13.89
C GLU A 192 -20.62 2.23 -12.52
N GLU A 193 -21.40 3.31 -12.60
CA GLU A 193 -22.09 3.98 -11.49
C GLU A 193 -22.88 3.01 -10.57
N GLU A 194 -23.38 1.91 -11.14
CA GLU A 194 -24.18 0.90 -10.44
C GLU A 194 -23.32 0.04 -9.51
N ASN A 195 -22.16 -0.43 -9.98
CA ASN A 195 -21.16 -1.10 -9.14
C ASN A 195 -20.69 -0.17 -8.03
N ARG A 196 -20.56 1.14 -8.29
CA ARG A 196 -20.17 2.11 -7.24
C ARG A 196 -21.18 2.20 -6.10
N GLN A 197 -22.48 1.99 -6.33
CA GLN A 197 -23.48 2.05 -5.25
C GLN A 197 -23.51 0.77 -4.41
N GLU A 198 -23.40 -0.40 -5.04
CA GLU A 198 -23.31 -1.68 -4.31
C GLU A 198 -22.03 -1.73 -3.46
N GLU A 199 -20.90 -1.31 -4.04
CA GLU A 199 -19.62 -1.24 -3.32
C GLU A 199 -19.63 -0.21 -2.19
N LYS A 200 -20.33 0.92 -2.39
CA LYS A 200 -20.54 1.89 -1.32
C LYS A 200 -21.35 1.30 -0.17
N GLY A 201 -22.43 0.58 -0.47
CA GLY A 201 -23.25 -0.08 0.56
C GLY A 201 -22.49 -1.16 1.34
N ARG A 202 -21.64 -1.93 0.64
CA ARG A 202 -20.72 -2.88 1.26
C ARG A 202 -19.74 -2.16 2.18
N PHE A 203 -19.03 -1.15 1.68
CA PHE A 203 -18.07 -0.36 2.44
C PHE A 203 -18.66 0.22 3.73
N GLU A 204 -19.83 0.88 3.64
CA GLU A 204 -20.51 1.44 4.82
C GLU A 204 -20.88 0.34 5.83
N SER A 205 -21.32 -0.83 5.36
CA SER A 205 -21.62 -1.98 6.23
C SER A 205 -20.36 -2.57 6.89
N ASP A 206 -19.24 -2.60 6.18
CA ASP A 206 -17.97 -3.12 6.71
C ASP A 206 -17.39 -2.16 7.76
N ILE A 207 -17.37 -0.85 7.49
CA ILE A 207 -16.95 0.17 8.46
C ILE A 207 -17.85 0.15 9.70
N ALA A 208 -19.17 0.00 9.55
CA ALA A 208 -20.07 -0.12 10.69
C ALA A 208 -19.77 -1.34 11.57
N GLN A 209 -19.41 -2.48 10.97
CA GLN A 209 -19.04 -3.68 11.72
C GLN A 209 -17.70 -3.52 12.42
N LEU A 210 -16.69 -2.97 11.72
CA LEU A 210 -15.38 -2.68 12.30
C LEU A 210 -15.52 -1.71 13.48
N ALA A 211 -16.33 -0.65 13.35
CA ALA A 211 -16.52 0.33 14.40
C ALA A 211 -17.33 -0.19 15.59
N ALA A 212 -18.11 -1.26 15.40
CA ALA A 212 -18.80 -1.94 16.49
C ALA A 212 -17.84 -2.84 17.30
N ASP A 213 -16.69 -3.25 16.73
CA ASP A 213 -15.63 -3.89 17.50
C ASP A 213 -14.84 -2.80 18.25
N GLY A 214 -15.04 -2.75 19.57
CA GLY A 214 -14.43 -1.74 20.43
C GLY A 214 -12.90 -1.79 20.47
N ARG A 215 -12.25 -2.76 19.81
CA ARG A 215 -10.79 -2.85 19.68
C ARG A 215 -10.26 -2.14 18.44
N VAL A 216 -11.10 -1.68 17.52
CA VAL A 216 -10.65 -1.07 16.26
C VAL A 216 -10.56 0.44 16.40
N VAL A 217 -9.37 0.99 16.12
CA VAL A 217 -9.15 2.44 15.98
C VAL A 217 -8.89 2.79 14.53
N PHE A 218 -9.49 3.90 14.09
CA PHE A 218 -9.49 4.33 12.70
C PHE A 218 -8.61 5.56 12.50
N PHE A 219 -7.78 5.47 11.48
CA PHE A 219 -7.05 6.60 10.93
C PHE A 219 -7.41 6.75 9.46
N GLY A 220 -7.27 7.96 8.93
CA GLY A 220 -7.40 8.18 7.49
C GLY A 220 -6.66 9.43 7.08
N PHE A 221 -6.18 9.50 5.84
CA PHE A 221 -5.64 10.76 5.33
C PHE A 221 -6.76 11.80 5.22
N ASP A 222 -6.39 13.07 5.25
CA ASP A 222 -7.31 14.21 5.08
C ASP A 222 -7.85 14.32 3.63
N GLU A 223 -8.54 13.27 3.19
CA GLU A 223 -9.05 13.00 1.85
C GLU A 223 -10.59 12.82 1.87
N PRO A 224 -11.28 12.92 0.72
CA PRO A 224 -12.74 12.92 0.67
C PRO A 224 -13.42 11.74 1.35
N LEU A 225 -12.89 10.51 1.19
CA LEU A 225 -13.51 9.32 1.78
C LEU A 225 -13.46 9.36 3.32
N ALA A 226 -12.27 9.51 3.90
CA ALA A 226 -12.11 9.56 5.35
C ALA A 226 -12.92 10.72 5.98
N ARG A 227 -12.92 11.90 5.34
CA ARG A 227 -13.75 13.04 5.79
C ARG A 227 -15.25 12.74 5.78
N SER A 228 -15.72 11.95 4.82
CA SER A 228 -17.14 11.61 4.72
C SER A 228 -17.63 10.71 5.85
N LEU A 229 -16.73 9.99 6.51
CA LEU A 229 -17.02 9.04 7.59
C LEU A 229 -17.00 9.67 9.00
N ILE A 230 -16.30 10.78 9.19
CA ILE A 230 -16.17 11.47 10.49
C ILE A 230 -17.51 11.79 11.18
N PRO A 231 -18.60 12.16 10.47
CA PRO A 231 -19.88 12.39 11.12
C PRO A 231 -20.41 11.18 11.90
N ASP A 232 -20.06 9.97 11.46
CA ASP A 232 -20.62 8.72 11.95
C ASP A 232 -19.61 7.85 12.72
N TYR A 233 -18.30 8.06 12.51
CA TYR A 233 -17.23 7.22 13.07
C TYR A 233 -16.06 8.05 13.63
N PRO A 234 -15.41 7.58 14.72
CA PRO A 234 -14.29 8.27 15.36
C PRO A 234 -12.98 8.06 14.58
N ILE A 235 -12.89 8.66 13.39
CA ILE A 235 -11.68 8.59 12.56
C ILE A 235 -10.75 9.77 12.87
N THR A 236 -9.50 9.45 13.19
CA THR A 236 -8.44 10.44 13.32
C THR A 236 -7.86 10.78 11.95
N LEU A 237 -7.94 12.05 11.56
CA LEU A 237 -7.37 12.52 10.30
C LEU A 237 -5.87 12.77 10.40
N LEU A 238 -5.15 12.22 9.44
CA LEU A 238 -3.72 12.41 9.24
C LEU A 238 -3.46 13.46 8.16
N PRO A 239 -2.36 14.21 8.27
CA PRO A 239 -1.97 15.16 7.22
C PRO A 239 -1.75 14.42 5.89
N SER A 240 -1.99 15.14 4.79
CA SER A 240 -1.68 14.62 3.45
C SER A 240 -0.20 14.28 3.31
N MET A 241 0.08 13.22 2.58
CA MET A 241 1.44 12.73 2.35
C MET A 241 2.29 13.69 1.52
N THR A 242 3.54 13.88 1.94
CA THR A 242 4.50 14.84 1.37
C THR A 242 5.67 14.18 0.63
N HIS A 243 5.92 12.88 0.87
CA HIS A 243 7.08 12.14 0.36
C HIS A 243 6.65 10.82 -0.32
N PRO A 244 6.20 10.88 -1.59
CA PRO A 244 5.81 9.70 -2.34
C PRO A 244 7.02 8.98 -2.98
N LEU A 245 6.87 7.67 -3.25
CA LEU A 245 7.86 6.85 -3.96
C LEU A 245 8.20 7.40 -5.35
N SER A 246 7.21 7.97 -6.05
CA SER A 246 7.43 8.59 -7.36
C SER A 246 6.39 9.66 -7.68
N LEU A 247 6.47 10.26 -8.88
CA LEU A 247 5.50 11.27 -9.33
C LEU A 247 4.10 10.71 -9.60
N VAL A 248 3.99 9.40 -9.85
CA VAL A 248 2.72 8.74 -10.22
C VAL A 248 2.29 7.69 -9.20
N ASP A 249 3.18 7.35 -8.27
CA ASP A 249 2.92 6.42 -7.19
C ASP A 249 2.98 7.19 -5.86
N ARG A 250 1.83 7.32 -5.21
CA ARG A 250 1.65 8.08 -3.97
C ARG A 250 1.96 7.27 -2.71
N HIS A 251 2.38 6.02 -2.80
CA HIS A 251 2.86 5.30 -1.62
C HIS A 251 4.03 6.05 -0.99
N PRO A 252 4.16 6.05 0.34
CA PRO A 252 5.24 6.77 1.02
C PRO A 252 6.60 6.13 0.72
N ASP A 253 7.60 6.98 0.48
CA ASP A 253 9.00 6.55 0.52
C ASP A 253 9.48 6.39 1.99
N PRO A 254 10.74 6.02 2.26
CA PRO A 254 11.23 5.88 3.63
C PRO A 254 11.11 7.15 4.49
N GLU A 255 11.11 8.35 3.91
CA GLU A 255 10.86 9.59 4.66
C GLU A 255 9.37 9.79 4.89
N GLY A 256 8.53 9.50 3.90
CA GLY A 256 7.07 9.51 4.03
C GLY A 256 6.57 8.58 5.13
N HIS A 257 7.20 7.41 5.28
CA HIS A 257 6.91 6.49 6.37
C HIS A 257 7.26 7.06 7.76
N LYS A 258 8.32 7.88 7.88
CA LYS A 258 8.66 8.57 9.13
C LYS A 258 7.64 9.65 9.46
N ASP A 259 7.27 10.47 8.48
CA ASP A 259 6.25 11.51 8.64
C ASP A 259 4.91 10.90 9.07
N PHE A 260 4.55 9.78 8.44
CA PHE A 260 3.34 9.04 8.78
C PHE A 260 3.43 8.48 10.21
N ALA A 261 4.51 7.76 10.55
CA ALA A 261 4.70 7.25 11.91
C ALA A 261 4.67 8.36 12.97
N ALA A 262 5.28 9.52 12.71
CA ALA A 262 5.26 10.66 13.62
C ALA A 262 3.86 11.26 13.79
N SER A 263 3.06 11.27 12.72
CA SER A 263 1.70 11.83 12.73
C SER A 263 0.72 10.96 13.51
N ILE A 264 0.85 9.63 13.42
CA ILE A 264 -0.09 8.69 14.06
C ILE A 264 0.26 8.40 15.52
N LEU A 265 1.55 8.50 15.89
CA LEU A 265 2.06 8.02 17.16
C LEU A 265 1.37 8.61 18.41
N PRO A 266 1.06 9.92 18.51
CA PRO A 266 0.44 10.47 19.71
C PRO A 266 -0.95 9.88 20.02
N ASP A 267 -1.79 9.77 19.01
CA ASP A 267 -3.14 9.20 19.14
C ASP A 267 -3.08 7.70 19.35
N LEU A 268 -2.16 7.01 18.65
CA LEU A 268 -1.93 5.60 18.86
C LEU A 268 -1.43 5.29 20.28
N GLN A 269 -0.55 6.09 20.86
CA GLN A 269 -0.12 5.93 22.25
C GLN A 269 -1.27 6.08 23.24
N THR A 270 -2.23 6.96 22.92
CA THR A 270 -3.46 7.13 23.72
C THR A 270 -4.32 5.88 23.63
N ALA A 271 -4.59 5.38 22.42
CA ALA A 271 -5.33 4.13 22.21
C ALA A 271 -4.65 2.94 22.90
N VAL A 272 -3.32 2.81 22.79
CA VAL A 272 -2.56 1.76 23.48
C VAL A 272 -2.74 1.86 24.99
N ALA A 273 -2.72 3.04 25.59
CA ALA A 273 -2.96 3.20 27.02
C ALA A 273 -4.40 2.88 27.45
N GLU A 274 -5.38 2.96 26.54
CA GLU A 274 -6.79 2.64 26.80
C GLU A 274 -7.09 1.14 26.65
N HIS A 275 -6.40 0.47 25.73
CA HIS A 275 -6.65 -0.94 25.37
C HIS A 275 -5.67 -1.93 26.00
N CYS A 276 -4.43 -1.52 26.27
CA CYS A 276 -3.40 -2.36 26.85
C CYS A 276 -3.29 -2.14 28.38
N PRO A 277 -3.51 -3.17 29.21
CA PRO A 277 -3.42 -3.08 30.68
C PRO A 277 -1.98 -2.96 31.23
#